data_AF-A0A9D1DEE2-F1
#
_entry.id   AF-A0A9D1DEE2-F1
#
_cell.length_a   1.000
_cell.length_b   1.000
_cell.length_c   1.000
_cell.angle_alpha   90.00
_cell.angle_beta   90.00
_cell.angle_gamma   90.00
#
_symmetry.space_group_name_H-M   'P 1'
#
loop_
_entity.id
_entity.type
_entity.pdbx_description
1 polymer ?
#
loop_
_entity_poly.entity_id
_entity_poly.type
_entity_poly.pdbx_seq_one_letter_code
_entity_poly.pdbx_strand_id
1 'polypeptide(L)' 'SKVISANVDFYSGLVYECLGIPSDLYTPLFAVSRIAGWCAHRIEEIETCGRIMRPAYRSLAQQKTYIPLDERG' A
#
# COMPACT_ATOMS: atom_id res chain seq x y z
N SER A 1 -19.94 -12.76 19.34
CA SER A 1 -19.95 -12.17 17.98
C SER A 1 -19.16 -10.87 18.03
N LYS A 2 -18.14 -10.66 17.18
CA LYS A 2 -17.43 -9.36 17.11
C LYS A 2 -18.30 -8.38 16.33
N VAL A 3 -18.51 -7.19 16.86
CA VAL A 3 -19.21 -6.11 16.14
C VAL A 3 -18.29 -5.62 15.04
N ILE A 4 -18.70 -5.82 13.79
CA ILE A 4 -18.05 -5.26 12.61
C ILE A 4 -18.84 -4.00 12.25
N SER A 5 -18.25 -2.85 12.53
CA SER A 5 -18.83 -1.56 12.14
C SER A 5 -18.59 -1.28 10.65
N ALA A 6 -19.51 -0.57 10.02
CA ALA A 6 -19.31 -0.09 8.66
C ALA A 6 -18.11 0.87 8.60
N ASN A 7 -17.25 0.70 7.60
CA ASN A 7 -16.14 1.61 7.34
C ASN A 7 -16.66 2.88 6.64
N VAL A 8 -15.78 3.88 6.51
CA VAL A 8 -16.11 5.15 5.81
C VAL A 8 -16.46 4.92 4.34
N ASP A 9 -15.87 3.90 3.72
CA ASP A 9 -16.09 3.57 2.32
C ASP A 9 -17.51 3.06 2.03
N PHE A 10 -18.16 2.47 3.04
CA PHE A 10 -19.54 2.02 2.95
C PHE A 10 -20.51 3.18 2.65
N TYR A 11 -20.25 4.36 3.22
CA TYR A 11 -21.07 5.55 3.00
C TYR A 11 -20.54 6.43 1.87
N SER A 12 -19.23 6.45 1.63
CA SER A 12 -18.65 7.30 0.57
C SER A 12 -19.09 6.85 -0.84
N GLY A 13 -19.22 5.54 -1.09
CA GLY A 13 -19.74 5.03 -2.37
C GLY A 13 -21.16 5.51 -2.68
N LEU A 14 -22.05 5.48 -1.67
CA LEU A 14 -23.41 6.01 -1.81
C LEU A 14 -23.41 7.52 -2.10
N VAL A 15 -22.54 8.28 -1.44
CA VAL A 15 -22.40 9.72 -1.69
C VAL A 15 -21.91 10.00 -3.11
N TYR A 16 -20.93 9.24 -3.61
CA TYR A 16 -20.44 9.40 -4.98
C TYR A 16 -21.48 9.01 -6.04
N GLU A 17 -22.30 8.00 -5.77
CA GLU A 17 -23.44 7.62 -6.61
C GLU A 17 -24.51 8.73 -6.64
N CYS A 18 -24.86 9.30 -5.49
CA CYS A 18 -25.76 10.45 -5.40
C CYS A 18 -25.22 11.69 -6.14
N LEU A 19 -23.89 11.85 -6.24
CA LEU A 19 -23.23 12.92 -6.98
C LEU A 19 -23.08 12.61 -8.50
N GLY A 20 -23.51 11.43 -8.95
CA GLY A 20 -23.40 11.01 -10.35
C GLY A 20 -21.97 10.74 -10.81
N ILE A 21 -21.05 10.48 -9.88
CA ILE A 21 -19.65 10.19 -10.19
C ILE A 21 -19.51 8.73 -10.63
N PRO A 22 -18.89 8.45 -11.79
CA PRO A 22 -18.60 7.09 -12.23
C PRO A 22 -17.77 6.31 -11.19
N SER A 23 -18.09 5.03 -10.99
CA SER A 23 -17.40 4.14 -10.04
C SER A 23 -15.90 4.05 -10.29
N ASP A 24 -15.47 4.17 -11.53
CA ASP A 24 -14.06 4.13 -11.94
C ASP A 24 -13.24 5.30 -11.36
N LEU A 25 -13.91 6.38 -10.91
CA LEU A 25 -13.28 7.57 -10.34
C LEU A 25 -13.21 7.56 -8.80
N TYR A 26 -13.72 6.53 -8.13
CA TYR A 26 -13.72 6.48 -6.66
C TYR A 26 -12.29 6.40 -6.09
N THR A 27 -11.44 5.54 -6.64
CA THR A 27 -10.04 5.41 -6.22
C THR A 27 -9.20 6.65 -6.56
N PRO A 28 -9.30 7.25 -7.76
CA PRO A 28 -8.66 8.53 -8.04
C PRO A 28 -9.07 9.66 -7.09
N LEU A 29 -10.36 9.77 -6.75
CA LEU A 29 -10.85 10.81 -5.84
C LEU A 29 -10.30 10.62 -4.42
N PHE A 30 -10.26 9.38 -3.94
CA PHE A 30 -9.58 9.03 -2.71
C PHE A 30 -8.09 9.43 -2.76
N ALA A 31 -7.37 9.06 -3.83
CA ALA A 31 -5.96 9.40 -3.96
C ALA A 31 -5.72 10.91 -3.89
N VAL A 32 -6.49 11.72 -4.61
CA VAL A 32 -6.40 13.20 -4.59
C VAL A 32 -6.56 13.75 -3.17
N SER A 33 -7.56 13.28 -2.43
CA SER A 33 -7.76 13.70 -1.04
C SER A 33 -6.60 13.31 -0.11
N ARG A 34 -5.89 12.21 -0.41
CA ARG A 34 -4.80 11.69 0.41
C ARG A 34 -3.44 12.34 0.13
N ILE A 35 -3.26 13.00 -1.01
CA ILE A 35 -2.01 13.67 -1.38
C ILE A 35 -1.53 14.60 -0.28
N ALA A 36 -2.40 15.46 0.26
CA ALA A 36 -2.02 16.40 1.33
C ALA A 36 -1.46 15.69 2.57
N GLY A 37 -2.08 14.56 2.96
CA GLY A 37 -1.59 13.74 4.07
C GLY A 37 -0.27 13.05 3.76
N TRP A 38 -0.11 12.49 2.56
CA TRP A 38 1.17 11.88 2.15
C TRP A 38 2.31 12.89 2.13
N CYS A 39 2.06 14.10 1.63
CA CYS A 39 3.04 15.19 1.68
C CYS A 39 3.41 15.55 3.12
N ALA A 40 2.41 15.70 4.01
CA ALA A 40 2.66 16.01 5.41
C ALA A 40 3.50 14.92 6.11
N HIS A 41 3.14 13.65 5.96
CA HIS A 41 3.92 12.54 6.51
C HIS A 41 5.33 12.48 5.94
N ARG A 42 5.51 12.80 4.65
CA ARG A 42 6.85 12.80 4.04
C ARG A 42 7.73 13.90 4.60
N ILE A 43 7.18 15.09 4.82
CA ILE A 43 7.90 16.21 5.45
C ILE A 43 8.26 15.84 6.89
N GLU A 44 7.30 15.32 7.66
CA GLU A 44 7.52 14.88 9.04
C GLU A 44 8.62 13.82 9.16
N GLU A 45 8.65 12.85 8.25
CA GLU A 45 9.67 11.81 8.19
C GLU A 45 11.07 12.40 7.94
N ILE A 46 11.19 13.35 7.01
CA ILE A 46 12.46 14.00 6.68
C ILE A 46 12.99 14.82 7.86
N GLU A 47 12.12 15.58 8.52
CA GLU A 47 12.48 16.47 9.64
C GLU A 47 12.79 15.70 10.93
N THR A 48 12.01 14.65 11.23
CA THR A 48 12.07 13.96 12.53
C THR A 48 12.91 12.68 12.47
N CYS A 49 12.88 11.98 11.34
CA CYS A 49 13.27 10.57 11.22
C CYS A 49 14.23 10.32 10.06
N GLY A 50 15.24 11.17 9.86
CA GLY A 50 16.27 11.11 8.79
C GLY A 50 17.13 9.82 8.67
N ARG A 51 16.63 8.68 9.15
CA ARG A 51 17.15 7.34 8.97
C ARG A 51 16.63 6.73 7.65
N ILE A 52 17.53 6.11 6.90
CA ILE A 52 17.17 5.39 5.67
C ILE A 52 16.36 4.14 6.02
N MET A 53 15.19 3.96 5.40
CA MET A 53 14.41 2.73 5.51
C MET A 53 15.13 1.57 4.79
N ARG A 54 15.68 0.62 5.56
CA ARG A 54 16.35 -0.59 5.05
C ARG A 54 15.87 -1.82 5.81
N PRO A 55 14.72 -2.42 5.44
CA PRO A 55 14.29 -3.67 6.05
C PRO A 55 15.27 -4.80 5.70
N ALA A 56 15.54 -5.67 6.65
CA ALA A 56 16.32 -6.88 6.43
C ALA A 56 15.41 -8.06 6.09
N TYR A 57 15.84 -8.92 5.17
CA TYR A 57 15.16 -10.17 4.86
C TYR A 57 15.98 -11.36 5.39
N ARG A 58 15.31 -12.35 5.97
CA ARG A 58 15.93 -13.62 6.35
C ARG A 58 15.68 -14.64 5.25
N SER A 59 16.74 -15.06 4.57
CA SER A 59 16.65 -16.15 3.60
C SER A 59 16.40 -17.48 4.30
N LEU A 60 15.41 -18.23 3.81
CA LEU A 60 15.19 -19.64 4.16
C LEU A 60 15.80 -20.59 3.12
N ALA A 61 16.45 -20.04 2.09
CA ALA A 61 17.05 -20.84 1.03
C ALA A 61 18.21 -21.66 1.57
N GLN A 62 18.20 -22.96 1.27
CA GLN A 62 19.33 -23.83 1.56
C GLN A 62 20.46 -23.54 0.58
N GLN A 63 21.71 -23.64 1.06
CA GLN A 63 22.89 -23.59 0.20
C GLN A 63 22.81 -24.73 -0.82
N LYS A 64 22.86 -24.40 -2.11
CA LYS A 64 22.88 -25.36 -3.21
C LYS A 64 24.18 -25.19 -3.97
N THR A 65 24.88 -26.30 -4.21
CA THR A 65 26.03 -26.32 -5.10
C THR A 65 25.57 -26.00 -6.52
N TYR A 66 26.32 -25.17 -7.22
CA TYR A 66 26.06 -24.88 -8.62
C TYR A 66 26.31 -26.14 -9.46
N ILE A 67 25.31 -26.56 -10.22
CA ILE A 67 25.43 -27.65 -11.21
C ILE A 67 25.57 -26.99 -12.59
N PRO A 68 26.61 -27.27 -13.40
CA PRO A 68 26.73 -26.78 -14.77
C PRO A 68 25.47 -27.08 -15.60
N LEU A 69 25.15 -26.22 -16.57
CA LEU A 69 23.90 -26.35 -17.33
C LEU A 69 23.81 -27.71 -18.04
N ASP A 70 24.93 -28.19 -18.58
CA ASP A 70 25.03 -29.47 -19.30
C ASP A 70 24.89 -30.70 -18.38
N GLU A 71 24.96 -30.49 -17.05
CA GLU A 71 24.81 -31.53 -16.01
C GLU A 71 23.44 -31.44 -15.30
N ARG A 72 22.63 -30.44 -15.64
CA ARG A 72 21.21 -30.36 -15.24
C ARG A 72 20.43 -31.09 -16.33
N GLY A 73 20.10 -32.36 -16.09
CA GLY A 73 19.36 -33.18 -17.06
C GLY A 73 18.09 -32.55 -17.62
#